data_AF-A0A6P4Z4H7-F1
#
_entry.id   AF-A0A6P4Z4H7-F1
#
_cell.length_a   1.000
_cell.length_b   1.000
_cell.length_c   1.000
_cell.angle_alpha   90.00
_cell.angle_beta   90.00
_cell.angle_gamma   90.00
#
_symmetry.space_group_name_H-M   'P 1'
#
loop_
_entity.id
_entity.type
_entity.pdbx_description
1 polymer ?
#
loop_
_entity_poly.entity_id
_entity_poly.type
_entity_poly.pdbx_seq_one_letter_code
_entity_poly.pdbx_strand_id
1 'polypeptide(L)'
;MLSLAAVLIFLSASLAEQQPDVFTICGKLSSSQCRVLKRRFVSSTPVAVKYYLHTRQNKETPIVLEGKNPDLSGTPFRSNRPTKFIIHGFNSQGDVQWIVDIANELLIAEDLNVFGVDWQKGASPLGGINYFKAKKNCRKVGQTVGNFVRQLGQPGSMIHIIGHSLGAHAAGFAGKTTQSAGFTIARISGLDPAGPLFKISRPTKRLDKGDATFVDVIHTDAHWYGKRKPLGHVDFYPNEGWNQPGCGDQLTACSHGRAYEFYNESINSACQFLAYRCPDWYTFIVNREQCDYCDHSGLNGACSVMGYHSINYPDSQGSMYLVTKHLPPPHCVSETSRQQSTTQCLQSLGPDMRQQIWDHVDSIADMKEMGNLEDFCSLYSEMGTVVLNITAPMPNCGLEDIPVILEYIGDGKYDSVVAWAEDDCTGSSNGAFTLPSAMLLIALQLIVAVLGNA
;
A
#
# COMPACT_ATOMS: atom_id res chain seq x y z
N MET A 1 21.42 13.33 -8.84
CA MET A 1 20.86 14.69 -9.01
C MET A 1 19.36 14.60 -8.72
N LEU A 2 18.89 15.19 -7.62
CA LEU A 2 17.46 15.24 -7.29
C LEU A 2 16.69 15.87 -8.45
N SER A 3 15.59 15.23 -8.89
CA SER A 3 14.71 15.82 -9.89
C SER A 3 14.16 17.14 -9.34
N LEU A 4 14.02 18.15 -10.19
CA LEU A 4 13.45 19.46 -9.83
C LEU A 4 12.11 19.34 -9.08
N ALA A 5 11.35 18.26 -9.33
CA ALA A 5 10.09 17.95 -8.65
C ALA A 5 10.28 17.63 -7.17
N ALA A 6 11.32 16.88 -6.78
CA ALA A 6 11.61 16.57 -5.37
C ALA A 6 12.06 17.82 -4.60
N VAL A 7 12.83 18.69 -5.25
CA VAL A 7 13.25 19.98 -4.68
C VAL A 7 12.06 20.93 -4.52
N LEU A 8 11.08 20.91 -5.44
CA LEU A 8 9.84 21.68 -5.31
C LEU A 8 8.90 21.14 -4.21
N ILE A 9 8.89 19.83 -3.96
CA ILE A 9 8.18 19.23 -2.83
C ILE A 9 8.82 19.66 -1.50
N PHE A 10 10.16 19.66 -1.42
CA PHE A 10 10.88 20.14 -0.23
C PHE A 10 10.81 21.65 -0.03
N LEU A 11 10.90 22.45 -1.10
CA LEU A 11 10.77 23.91 -1.02
C LEU A 11 9.34 24.32 -0.66
N SER A 12 8.31 23.60 -1.12
CA SER A 12 6.93 23.86 -0.69
C SER A 12 6.67 23.42 0.75
N ALA A 13 7.38 22.40 1.26
CA ALA A 13 7.35 22.03 2.67
C ALA A 13 8.11 23.03 3.57
N SER A 14 9.25 23.56 3.11
CA SER A 14 10.07 24.53 3.84
C SER A 14 9.52 25.96 3.79
N LEU A 15 8.91 26.39 2.69
CA LEU A 15 8.19 27.67 2.59
C LEU A 15 6.90 27.68 3.43
N ALA A 16 6.34 26.51 3.77
CA ALA A 16 5.23 26.39 4.71
C ALA A 16 5.65 26.61 6.17
N GLU A 17 6.96 26.59 6.46
CA GLU A 17 7.52 26.77 7.80
C GLU A 17 7.64 28.25 8.22
N GLN A 18 7.46 29.18 7.28
CA GLN A 18 7.47 30.63 7.55
C GLN A 18 6.11 31.25 7.88
N GLN A 19 5.02 30.46 7.96
CA GLN A 19 3.78 30.94 8.56
C GLN A 19 3.67 30.47 10.01
N PRO A 20 3.55 31.40 10.99
CA PRO A 20 3.47 31.01 12.38
C PRO A 20 2.31 30.03 12.60
N ASP A 21 2.62 28.86 13.15
CA ASP A 21 1.62 27.82 13.46
C ASP A 21 0.49 28.41 14.32
N VAL A 22 -0.76 28.09 13.98
CA VAL A 22 -1.96 28.46 14.73
C VAL A 22 -1.85 28.01 16.19
N PHE A 23 -1.09 26.94 16.49
CA PHE A 23 -0.79 26.56 17.87
C PHE A 23 0.11 27.59 18.59
N THR A 24 1.14 28.10 17.93
CA THR A 24 2.04 29.16 18.44
C THR A 24 1.29 30.47 18.67
N ILE A 25 0.34 30.82 17.80
CA ILE A 25 -0.50 32.02 17.95
C ILE A 25 -1.55 31.80 19.06
N CYS A 26 -2.14 30.60 19.15
CA CYS A 26 -3.12 30.27 20.18
C CYS A 26 -2.54 30.26 21.59
N GLY A 27 -1.24 29.96 21.77
CA GLY A 27 -0.58 30.04 23.08
C GLY A 27 -0.57 31.44 23.69
N LYS A 28 -0.81 32.48 22.89
CA LYS A 28 -0.84 33.90 23.32
C LYS A 28 -2.26 34.50 23.34
N LEU A 29 -3.30 33.72 23.04
CA LEU A 29 -4.67 34.19 22.91
C LEU A 29 -5.58 33.57 23.97
N SER A 30 -6.65 34.27 24.33
CA SER A 30 -7.67 33.68 25.20
C SER A 30 -8.37 32.49 24.52
N SER A 31 -8.92 31.58 25.32
CA SER A 31 -9.60 30.37 24.82
C SER A 31 -10.73 30.66 23.82
N SER A 32 -11.39 31.81 23.91
CA SER A 32 -12.40 32.26 22.96
C SER A 32 -11.79 32.83 21.67
N GLN A 33 -10.72 33.62 21.78
CA GLN A 33 -9.99 34.18 20.64
C GLN A 33 -9.29 33.09 19.81
N CYS A 34 -8.63 32.14 20.46
CA CYS A 34 -8.04 30.98 19.77
C CYS A 34 -9.11 30.13 19.07
N ARG A 35 -10.32 30.01 19.65
CA ARG A 35 -11.44 29.29 19.02
C ARG A 35 -11.94 29.99 17.75
N VAL A 36 -12.00 31.32 17.76
CA VAL A 36 -12.34 32.15 16.59
C VAL A 36 -11.23 32.12 15.54
N LEU A 37 -9.96 32.19 15.96
CA LEU A 37 -8.80 32.14 15.06
C LEU A 37 -8.68 30.77 14.38
N LYS A 38 -8.86 29.68 15.14
CA LYS A 38 -8.98 28.31 14.60
C LYS A 38 -10.15 28.18 13.63
N ARG A 39 -11.30 28.82 13.89
CA ARG A 39 -12.43 28.85 12.94
C ARG A 39 -12.14 29.65 11.67
N ARG A 40 -11.36 30.73 11.74
CA ARG A 40 -10.98 31.55 10.56
C ARG A 40 -9.88 30.91 9.70
N PHE A 41 -8.89 30.25 10.30
CA PHE A 41 -7.92 29.42 9.56
C PHE A 41 -8.54 28.13 9.02
N VAL A 42 -9.64 27.68 9.62
CA VAL A 42 -10.56 26.67 9.08
C VAL A 42 -11.65 27.38 8.24
N SER A 43 -11.24 28.29 7.34
CA SER A 43 -12.10 28.62 6.21
C SER A 43 -12.38 27.30 5.48
N SER A 44 -13.63 26.85 5.58
CA SER A 44 -14.09 25.65 4.91
C SER A 44 -14.10 25.93 3.42
N THR A 45 -12.99 25.69 2.74
CA THR A 45 -13.02 25.58 1.29
C THR A 45 -14.10 24.54 0.99
N PRO A 46 -15.18 24.91 0.27
CA PRO A 46 -16.20 23.95 -0.12
C PRO A 46 -15.49 22.82 -0.86
N VAL A 47 -15.59 21.60 -0.35
CA VAL A 47 -15.08 20.44 -1.09
C VAL A 47 -16.12 20.17 -2.16
N ALA A 48 -15.87 20.74 -3.35
CA ALA A 48 -16.66 20.45 -4.52
C ALA A 48 -16.32 19.03 -4.97
N VAL A 49 -17.34 18.19 -5.06
CA VAL A 49 -17.23 16.84 -5.62
C VAL A 49 -17.91 16.86 -6.98
N LYS A 50 -17.28 16.24 -7.97
CA LYS A 50 -17.86 15.94 -9.28
C LYS A 50 -17.88 14.44 -9.48
N TYR A 51 -18.81 13.97 -10.31
CA TYR A 51 -18.92 12.56 -10.65
C TYR A 51 -18.83 12.37 -12.16
N TYR A 52 -18.00 11.43 -12.59
CA TYR A 52 -17.89 10.99 -13.97
C TYR A 52 -18.67 9.68 -14.09
N LEU A 53 -19.86 9.73 -14.70
CA LEU A 53 -20.69 8.54 -14.92
C LEU A 53 -20.26 7.83 -16.19
N HIS A 54 -19.74 6.61 -16.02
CA HIS A 54 -19.43 5.66 -17.08
C HIS A 54 -20.48 4.55 -17.10
N THR A 55 -20.97 4.24 -18.29
CA THR A 55 -21.83 3.08 -18.58
C THR A 55 -21.45 2.49 -19.93
N ARG A 56 -21.99 1.31 -20.27
CA ARG A 56 -21.80 0.72 -21.60
C ARG A 56 -22.33 1.59 -22.75
N GLN A 57 -23.23 2.56 -22.48
CA GLN A 57 -23.78 3.46 -23.48
C GLN A 57 -22.87 4.66 -23.80
N ASN A 58 -21.92 4.97 -22.92
CA ASN A 58 -21.06 6.16 -23.02
C ASN A 58 -19.61 5.82 -22.62
N LYS A 59 -19.07 4.75 -23.21
CA LYS A 59 -17.73 4.24 -22.89
C LYS A 59 -16.61 5.26 -23.18
N GLU A 60 -16.72 5.98 -24.30
CA GLU A 60 -15.69 6.92 -24.75
C GLU A 60 -15.67 8.22 -23.92
N THR A 61 -16.85 8.73 -23.55
CA THR A 61 -16.98 10.01 -22.85
C THR A 61 -17.93 9.88 -21.66
N PRO A 62 -17.44 10.04 -20.41
CA PRO A 62 -18.31 10.02 -19.23
C PRO A 62 -19.28 11.21 -19.21
N ILE A 63 -20.46 11.00 -18.65
CA ILE A 63 -21.35 12.12 -18.31
C ILE A 63 -20.84 12.77 -17.03
N VAL A 64 -20.50 14.06 -17.11
CA VAL A 64 -20.01 14.84 -15.96
C VAL A 64 -21.19 15.38 -15.18
N LEU A 65 -21.23 15.06 -13.90
CA LEU A 65 -22.29 15.43 -12.98
C LEU A 65 -21.70 16.29 -11.86
N GLU A 66 -22.20 17.51 -11.73
CA GLU A 66 -21.74 18.45 -10.71
C GLU A 66 -22.73 18.59 -9.56
N GLY A 67 -22.19 18.85 -8.37
CA GLY A 67 -22.99 19.09 -7.17
C GLY A 67 -22.98 17.91 -6.20
N LYS A 68 -23.48 18.17 -4.99
CA LYS A 68 -23.51 17.16 -3.91
C LYS A 68 -24.47 16.01 -4.19
N ASN A 69 -25.58 16.36 -4.85
CA ASN A 69 -26.71 15.50 -5.18
C ASN A 69 -27.06 15.77 -6.66
N PRO A 70 -26.26 15.25 -7.60
CA PRO A 70 -26.48 15.52 -9.01
C PRO A 70 -27.82 14.94 -9.48
N ASP A 71 -28.44 15.61 -10.45
CA ASP A 71 -29.60 15.07 -11.15
C ASP A 71 -29.14 14.00 -12.15
N LEU A 72 -29.82 12.86 -12.13
CA LEU A 72 -29.57 11.72 -13.02
C LEU A 72 -30.60 11.64 -14.15
N SER A 73 -31.59 12.53 -14.18
CA SER A 73 -32.58 12.60 -15.24
C SER A 73 -31.89 12.84 -16.60
N GLY A 74 -32.31 12.09 -17.62
CA GLY A 74 -31.70 12.15 -18.95
C GLY A 74 -30.32 11.50 -19.09
N THR A 75 -29.76 10.93 -18.03
CA THR A 75 -28.47 10.20 -18.07
C THR A 75 -28.68 8.71 -18.40
N PRO A 76 -27.62 7.98 -18.81
CA PRO A 76 -27.71 6.52 -19.03
C PRO A 76 -27.77 5.71 -17.72
N PHE A 77 -27.80 6.35 -16.54
CA PHE A 77 -27.93 5.66 -15.25
C PHE A 77 -29.17 4.77 -15.22
N ARG A 78 -29.05 3.59 -14.60
CA ARG A 78 -30.16 2.65 -14.38
C ARG A 78 -30.13 2.14 -12.94
N SER A 79 -31.19 2.44 -12.18
CA SER A 79 -31.29 2.08 -10.75
C SER A 79 -31.41 0.57 -10.50
N ASN A 80 -31.73 -0.22 -11.52
CA ASN A 80 -31.79 -1.69 -11.43
C ASN A 80 -30.45 -2.38 -11.76
N ARG A 81 -29.36 -1.63 -11.96
CA ARG A 81 -28.02 -2.16 -12.22
C ARG A 81 -27.09 -1.91 -11.03
N PRO A 82 -26.14 -2.81 -10.71
CA PRO A 82 -25.19 -2.55 -9.63
C PRO A 82 -24.39 -1.27 -9.90
N THR A 83 -24.05 -0.55 -8.83
CA THR A 83 -23.35 0.74 -8.91
C THR A 83 -22.03 0.68 -8.18
N LYS A 84 -20.96 1.09 -8.87
CA LYS A 84 -19.61 1.12 -8.32
C LYS A 84 -19.08 2.56 -8.30
N PHE A 85 -18.45 2.96 -7.21
CA PHE A 85 -17.78 4.26 -7.08
C PHE A 85 -16.28 4.06 -7.03
N ILE A 86 -15.50 4.89 -7.74
CA ILE A 86 -14.04 4.86 -7.72
C ILE A 86 -13.55 6.21 -7.19
N ILE A 87 -12.86 6.22 -6.04
CA ILE A 87 -12.45 7.43 -5.33
C ILE A 87 -10.92 7.54 -5.29
N HIS A 88 -10.38 8.61 -5.88
CA HIS A 88 -8.93 8.88 -5.88
C HIS A 88 -8.38 9.39 -4.54
N GLY A 89 -7.04 9.42 -4.46
CA GLY A 89 -6.26 9.87 -3.31
C GLY A 89 -5.79 11.34 -3.32
N PHE A 90 -4.74 11.61 -2.54
CA PHE A 90 -4.04 12.89 -2.51
C PHE A 90 -3.36 13.17 -3.85
N ASN A 91 -3.34 14.44 -4.28
CA ASN A 91 -2.70 14.89 -5.52
C ASN A 91 -3.14 14.10 -6.79
N SER A 92 -4.43 13.76 -6.87
CA SER A 92 -5.04 13.06 -8.01
C SER A 92 -6.39 13.71 -8.36
N GLN A 93 -7.06 13.21 -9.40
CA GLN A 93 -8.36 13.69 -9.92
C GLN A 93 -9.22 12.51 -10.39
N GLY A 94 -10.52 12.73 -10.58
CA GLY A 94 -11.51 11.65 -10.80
C GLY A 94 -11.63 11.11 -12.22
N ASP A 95 -10.87 11.64 -13.19
CA ASP A 95 -10.83 11.25 -14.60
C ASP A 95 -9.41 10.86 -15.07
N VAL A 96 -8.49 10.61 -14.14
CA VAL A 96 -7.17 10.06 -14.48
C VAL A 96 -7.29 8.66 -15.08
N GLN A 97 -6.29 8.29 -15.88
CA GLN A 97 -6.29 7.06 -16.67
C GLN A 97 -6.63 5.80 -15.85
N TRP A 98 -6.03 5.59 -14.68
CA TRP A 98 -6.30 4.39 -13.88
C TRP A 98 -7.76 4.26 -13.42
N ILE A 99 -8.48 5.37 -13.23
CA ILE A 99 -9.92 5.34 -12.91
C ILE A 99 -10.71 4.91 -14.13
N VAL A 100 -10.36 5.47 -15.28
CA VAL A 100 -11.00 5.16 -16.57
C VAL A 100 -10.75 3.69 -16.93
N ASP A 101 -9.54 3.19 -16.71
CA ASP A 101 -9.17 1.79 -16.95
C ASP A 101 -10.01 0.84 -16.09
N ILE A 102 -10.06 1.07 -14.77
CA ILE A 102 -10.91 0.26 -13.88
C ILE A 102 -12.37 0.36 -14.29
N ALA A 103 -12.88 1.56 -14.62
CA ALA A 103 -14.26 1.71 -15.06
C ALA A 103 -14.55 0.91 -16.35
N ASN A 104 -13.62 0.91 -17.30
CA ASN A 104 -13.73 0.15 -18.54
C ASN A 104 -13.71 -1.35 -18.29
N GLU A 105 -12.76 -1.85 -17.49
CA GLU A 105 -12.66 -3.28 -17.14
C GLU A 105 -13.91 -3.75 -16.39
N LEU A 106 -14.45 -2.94 -15.47
CA LEU A 106 -15.72 -3.22 -14.79
C LEU A 106 -16.89 -3.31 -15.78
N LEU A 107 -16.97 -2.40 -16.75
CA LEU A 107 -18.03 -2.38 -17.76
C LEU A 107 -17.90 -3.52 -18.80
N ILE A 108 -16.70 -4.08 -18.98
CA ILE A 108 -16.48 -5.32 -19.73
C ILE A 108 -17.06 -6.49 -18.92
N ALA A 109 -16.70 -6.60 -17.64
CA ALA A 109 -17.12 -7.68 -16.76
C ALA A 109 -18.64 -7.74 -16.56
N GLU A 110 -19.28 -6.60 -16.31
CA GLU A 110 -20.70 -6.54 -15.92
C GLU A 110 -21.43 -5.30 -16.52
N ASP A 111 -22.76 -5.35 -16.57
CA ASP A 111 -23.58 -4.19 -16.98
C ASP A 111 -23.92 -3.33 -15.75
N LEU A 112 -23.12 -2.28 -15.54
CA LEU A 112 -23.05 -1.49 -14.30
C LEU A 112 -23.29 0.00 -14.52
N ASN A 113 -23.53 0.73 -13.42
CA ASN A 113 -23.22 2.16 -13.34
C ASN A 113 -21.86 2.34 -12.64
N VAL A 114 -20.93 3.07 -13.24
CA VAL A 114 -19.63 3.37 -12.60
C VAL A 114 -19.46 4.87 -12.45
N PHE A 115 -19.18 5.34 -11.23
CA PHE A 115 -18.93 6.75 -10.94
C PHE A 115 -17.47 6.97 -10.52
N GLY A 116 -16.68 7.64 -11.37
CA GLY A 116 -15.40 8.23 -10.95
C GLY A 116 -15.67 9.47 -10.09
N VAL A 117 -15.11 9.53 -8.88
CA VAL A 117 -15.37 10.61 -7.91
C VAL A 117 -14.19 11.58 -7.91
N ASP A 118 -14.41 12.79 -8.41
CA ASP A 118 -13.41 13.86 -8.40
C ASP A 118 -13.60 14.81 -7.21
N TRP A 119 -12.53 14.95 -6.45
CA TRP A 119 -12.40 15.91 -5.37
C TRP A 119 -11.03 16.60 -5.39
N GLN A 120 -10.37 16.72 -6.56
CA GLN A 120 -9.02 17.27 -6.76
C GLN A 120 -8.83 18.62 -6.04
N LYS A 121 -9.80 19.53 -6.16
CA LYS A 121 -9.77 20.85 -5.48
C LYS A 121 -9.64 20.74 -3.95
N GLY A 122 -10.10 19.64 -3.37
CA GLY A 122 -9.97 19.32 -1.95
C GLY A 122 -8.83 18.37 -1.62
N ALA A 123 -8.09 17.87 -2.61
CA ALA A 123 -7.11 16.79 -2.50
C ALA A 123 -5.68 17.15 -2.95
N SER A 124 -5.48 18.25 -3.67
CA SER A 124 -4.19 18.58 -4.31
C SER A 124 -3.67 19.98 -3.93
N PRO A 125 -2.33 20.18 -3.91
CA PRO A 125 -1.72 21.51 -3.88
C PRO A 125 -2.20 22.46 -4.98
N LEU A 126 -2.64 21.94 -6.14
CA LEU A 126 -3.27 22.74 -7.21
C LEU A 126 -4.54 23.48 -6.72
N GLY A 127 -5.23 22.95 -5.72
CA GLY A 127 -6.33 23.61 -5.02
C GLY A 127 -5.90 24.48 -3.82
N GLY A 128 -4.60 24.69 -3.62
CA GLY A 128 -4.03 25.32 -2.41
C GLY A 128 -4.19 24.46 -1.15
N ILE A 129 -4.22 23.13 -1.30
CA ILE A 129 -4.50 22.18 -0.21
C ILE A 129 -3.26 21.36 0.13
N ASN A 130 -2.80 21.45 1.38
CA ASN A 130 -1.79 20.55 1.93
C ASN A 130 -2.39 19.23 2.44
N TYR A 131 -1.53 18.24 2.73
CA TYR A 131 -1.97 16.91 3.15
C TYR A 131 -2.89 16.91 4.40
N PHE A 132 -2.60 17.74 5.41
CA PHE A 132 -3.44 17.86 6.61
C PHE A 132 -4.87 18.30 6.29
N LYS A 133 -5.02 19.23 5.35
CA LYS A 133 -6.33 19.73 4.92
C LYS A 133 -7.02 18.73 4.00
N ALA A 134 -6.29 18.07 3.09
CA ALA A 134 -6.81 16.98 2.26
C ALA A 134 -7.37 15.83 3.13
N LYS A 135 -6.63 15.44 4.18
CA LYS A 135 -7.08 14.44 5.16
C LYS A 135 -8.38 14.83 5.87
N LYS A 136 -8.56 16.11 6.20
CA LYS A 136 -9.82 16.62 6.79
C LYS A 136 -10.95 16.62 5.75
N ASN A 137 -10.64 16.98 4.51
CA ASN A 137 -11.59 17.00 3.40
C ASN A 137 -12.09 15.61 3.02
N CYS A 138 -11.23 14.58 3.09
CA CYS A 138 -11.58 13.17 2.87
C CYS A 138 -12.85 12.74 3.63
N ARG A 139 -13.04 13.19 4.89
CA ARG A 139 -14.30 12.95 5.64
C ARG A 139 -15.52 13.57 4.97
N LYS A 140 -15.40 14.82 4.49
CA LYS A 140 -16.50 15.52 3.81
C LYS A 140 -16.82 14.88 2.46
N VAL A 141 -15.80 14.41 1.74
CA VAL A 141 -15.98 13.66 0.48
C VAL A 141 -16.77 12.39 0.76
N GLY A 142 -16.35 11.57 1.72
CA GLY A 142 -17.09 10.37 2.08
C GLY A 142 -18.53 10.63 2.51
N GLN A 143 -18.78 11.70 3.29
CA GLN A 143 -20.16 12.12 3.61
C GLN A 143 -20.96 12.53 2.38
N THR A 144 -20.33 13.18 1.41
CA THR A 144 -20.98 13.63 0.17
C THR A 144 -21.32 12.43 -0.70
N VAL A 145 -20.37 11.52 -0.91
CA VAL A 145 -20.58 10.27 -1.65
C VAL A 145 -21.62 9.39 -0.97
N GLY A 146 -21.56 9.24 0.36
CA GLY A 146 -22.55 8.46 1.11
C GLY A 146 -23.96 9.03 1.01
N ASN A 147 -24.12 10.36 0.98
CA ASN A 147 -25.42 10.98 0.73
C ASN A 147 -25.91 10.78 -0.70
N PHE A 148 -25.01 10.81 -1.69
CA PHE A 148 -25.38 10.51 -3.07
C PHE A 148 -25.79 9.04 -3.24
N VAL A 149 -25.08 8.09 -2.63
CA VAL A 149 -25.47 6.67 -2.56
C VAL A 149 -26.89 6.50 -2.03
N ARG A 150 -27.26 7.23 -0.97
CA ARG A 150 -28.63 7.21 -0.43
C ARG A 150 -29.67 7.71 -1.45
N GLN A 151 -29.33 8.75 -2.21
CA GLN A 151 -30.22 9.33 -3.22
C GLN A 151 -30.48 8.39 -4.40
N LEU A 152 -29.55 7.47 -4.70
CA LEU A 152 -29.75 6.48 -5.78
C LEU A 152 -30.97 5.58 -5.52
N GLY A 153 -31.40 5.42 -4.26
CA GLY A 153 -32.53 4.57 -3.89
C GLY A 153 -32.30 3.07 -4.15
N GLN A 154 -31.06 2.67 -4.40
CA GLN A 154 -30.71 1.27 -4.65
C GLN A 154 -30.52 0.51 -3.33
N PRO A 155 -30.79 -0.80 -3.30
CA PRO A 155 -30.40 -1.66 -2.18
C PRO A 155 -28.90 -1.55 -1.91
N GLY A 156 -28.50 -1.52 -0.64
CA GLY A 156 -27.07 -1.48 -0.27
C GLY A 156 -26.26 -2.63 -0.85
N SER A 157 -26.89 -3.80 -1.08
CA SER A 157 -26.30 -4.97 -1.75
C SER A 157 -25.84 -4.72 -3.19
N MET A 158 -26.31 -3.65 -3.83
CA MET A 158 -25.91 -3.26 -5.19
C MET A 158 -24.73 -2.27 -5.21
N ILE A 159 -24.22 -1.83 -4.05
CA ILE A 159 -23.24 -0.75 -3.95
C ILE A 159 -21.86 -1.28 -3.59
N HIS A 160 -20.88 -0.94 -4.42
CA HIS A 160 -19.46 -1.17 -4.16
C HIS A 160 -18.68 0.15 -4.25
N ILE A 161 -17.90 0.50 -3.22
CA ILE A 161 -17.03 1.68 -3.25
C ILE A 161 -15.56 1.26 -3.23
N ILE A 162 -14.83 1.59 -4.29
CA ILE A 162 -13.40 1.35 -4.45
C ILE A 162 -12.68 2.66 -4.16
N GLY A 163 -11.72 2.66 -3.23
CA GLY A 163 -11.01 3.88 -2.85
C GLY A 163 -9.52 3.67 -2.77
N HIS A 164 -8.74 4.53 -3.40
CA HIS A 164 -7.27 4.51 -3.35
C HIS A 164 -6.71 5.55 -2.38
N SER A 165 -5.71 5.21 -1.57
CA SER A 165 -5.01 6.17 -0.69
C SER A 165 -5.98 6.89 0.28
N LEU A 166 -6.06 8.23 0.25
CA LEU A 166 -7.08 9.01 1.00
C LEU A 166 -8.52 8.66 0.58
N GLY A 167 -8.72 8.21 -0.67
CA GLY A 167 -9.99 7.74 -1.20
C GLY A 167 -10.50 6.48 -0.49
N ALA A 168 -9.61 5.59 -0.03
CA ALA A 168 -9.99 4.41 0.76
C ALA A 168 -10.69 4.81 2.07
N HIS A 169 -10.19 5.85 2.73
CA HIS A 169 -10.82 6.40 3.93
C HIS A 169 -12.11 7.18 3.61
N ALA A 170 -12.18 7.84 2.45
CA ALA A 170 -13.42 8.47 1.99
C ALA A 170 -14.51 7.40 1.75
N ALA A 171 -14.16 6.25 1.18
CA ALA A 171 -15.05 5.10 1.03
C ALA A 171 -15.58 4.60 2.38
N GLY A 172 -14.69 4.43 3.38
CA GLY A 172 -15.10 4.09 4.75
C GLY A 172 -16.05 5.13 5.37
N PHE A 173 -15.79 6.43 5.15
CA PHE A 173 -16.72 7.47 5.60
C PHE A 173 -18.06 7.46 4.86
N ALA A 174 -18.09 7.06 3.59
CA ALA A 174 -19.33 6.87 2.83
C ALA A 174 -20.15 5.71 3.41
N GLY A 175 -19.52 4.56 3.67
CA GLY A 175 -20.14 3.41 4.36
C GLY A 175 -20.78 3.80 5.70
N LYS A 176 -20.00 4.47 6.57
CA LYS A 176 -20.52 5.00 7.85
C LYS A 176 -21.70 5.96 7.68
N THR A 177 -21.69 6.77 6.63
CA THR A 177 -22.78 7.72 6.33
C THR A 177 -24.05 6.98 5.92
N THR A 178 -23.93 5.92 5.10
CA THR A 178 -25.08 5.07 4.73
C THR A 178 -25.63 4.29 5.92
N GLN A 179 -24.77 3.74 6.79
CA GLN A 179 -25.16 3.02 7.99
C GLN A 179 -25.93 3.91 8.97
N SER A 180 -25.47 5.15 9.15
CA SER A 180 -26.18 6.15 9.97
C SER A 180 -27.57 6.49 9.41
N ALA A 181 -27.83 6.18 8.14
CA ALA A 181 -29.12 6.34 7.47
C ALA A 181 -29.94 5.05 7.39
N GLY A 182 -29.49 3.96 8.04
CA GLY A 182 -30.26 2.73 8.20
C GLY A 182 -29.99 1.64 7.17
N PHE A 183 -28.96 1.74 6.31
CA PHE A 183 -28.56 0.63 5.45
C PHE A 183 -27.05 0.49 5.30
N THR A 184 -26.61 -0.75 5.07
CA THR A 184 -25.19 -1.10 4.89
C THR A 184 -24.93 -1.41 3.41
N ILE A 185 -23.88 -0.82 2.85
CA ILE A 185 -23.44 -1.11 1.48
C ILE A 185 -22.72 -2.47 1.40
N ALA A 186 -22.75 -3.09 0.22
CA ALA A 186 -22.24 -4.44 0.02
C ALA A 186 -20.74 -4.53 0.26
N ARG A 187 -19.97 -3.66 -0.39
CA ARG A 187 -18.52 -3.81 -0.44
C ARG A 187 -17.78 -2.48 -0.41
N ILE A 188 -16.64 -2.47 0.28
CA ILE A 188 -15.60 -1.47 0.09
C ILE A 188 -14.28 -2.17 -0.24
N SER A 189 -13.63 -1.77 -1.33
CA SER A 189 -12.23 -2.16 -1.61
C SER A 189 -11.30 -0.99 -1.31
N GLY A 190 -10.37 -1.20 -0.37
CA GLY A 190 -9.33 -0.23 0.00
C GLY A 190 -8.03 -0.50 -0.75
N LEU A 191 -7.67 0.35 -1.70
CA LEU A 191 -6.45 0.23 -2.50
C LEU A 191 -5.35 1.07 -1.85
N ASP A 192 -4.42 0.40 -1.18
CA ASP A 192 -3.35 0.96 -0.35
C ASP A 192 -3.77 2.16 0.50
N PRO A 193 -4.63 1.96 1.53
CA PRO A 193 -5.18 3.07 2.31
C PRO A 193 -4.10 3.91 2.99
N ALA A 194 -4.22 5.24 2.92
CA ALA A 194 -3.15 6.14 3.38
C ALA A 194 -2.79 5.97 4.87
N GLY A 195 -1.52 5.76 5.18
CA GLY A 195 -0.96 5.63 6.52
C GLY A 195 -0.85 6.95 7.30
N PRO A 196 -0.19 7.99 6.74
CA PRO A 196 0.08 9.24 7.47
C PRO A 196 -1.19 9.89 8.01
N LEU A 197 -1.17 10.26 9.31
CA LEU A 197 -2.30 10.79 10.09
C LEU A 197 -3.47 9.81 10.35
N PHE A 198 -3.35 8.55 9.91
CA PHE A 198 -4.31 7.47 10.19
C PHE A 198 -3.70 6.28 10.95
N LYS A 199 -2.37 6.24 11.18
CA LYS A 199 -1.67 5.18 11.92
C LYS A 199 -2.35 4.78 13.24
N ILE A 200 -2.72 5.77 14.07
CA ILE A 200 -3.38 5.60 15.37
C ILE A 200 -4.86 6.05 15.39
N SER A 201 -5.46 6.27 14.22
CA SER A 201 -6.85 6.72 14.16
C SER A 201 -7.82 5.61 14.59
N ARG A 202 -8.79 5.98 15.44
CA ARG A 202 -9.91 5.11 15.85
C ARG A 202 -10.71 4.65 14.62
N PRO A 203 -11.37 3.47 14.64
CA PRO A 203 -12.23 2.98 13.55
C PRO A 203 -13.21 4.02 12.99
N THR A 204 -13.80 4.86 13.86
CA THR A 204 -14.73 5.94 13.47
C THR A 204 -14.09 7.09 12.67
N LYS A 205 -12.76 7.09 12.50
CA LYS A 205 -11.97 8.14 11.84
C LYS A 205 -11.11 7.65 10.69
N ARG A 206 -11.31 6.43 10.20
CA ARG A 206 -10.61 5.82 9.05
C ARG A 206 -11.53 4.81 8.36
N LEU A 207 -11.04 4.13 7.32
CA LEU A 207 -11.63 2.87 6.83
C LEU A 207 -11.57 1.81 7.94
N ASP A 208 -12.60 0.99 8.07
CA ASP A 208 -12.68 -0.13 8.99
C ASP A 208 -13.58 -1.24 8.42
N LYS A 209 -13.34 -2.50 8.84
CA LYS A 209 -14.12 -3.65 8.37
C LYS A 209 -15.61 -3.51 8.61
N GLY A 210 -16.01 -2.80 9.66
CA GLY A 210 -17.41 -2.54 9.96
C GLY A 210 -18.11 -1.55 9.03
N ASP A 211 -17.44 -0.97 8.03
CA ASP A 211 -18.01 0.10 7.18
C ASP A 211 -18.91 -0.41 6.03
N ALA A 212 -18.85 -1.70 5.72
CA ALA A 212 -19.64 -2.39 4.70
C ALA A 212 -19.85 -3.86 5.10
N THR A 213 -20.72 -4.57 4.37
CA THR A 213 -20.90 -6.02 4.60
C THR A 213 -19.61 -6.80 4.36
N PHE A 214 -18.83 -6.38 3.36
CA PHE A 214 -17.51 -6.94 3.06
C PHE A 214 -16.51 -5.80 2.80
N VAL A 215 -15.29 -5.94 3.32
CA VAL A 215 -14.23 -4.95 3.15
C VAL A 215 -12.95 -5.70 2.83
N ASP A 216 -12.39 -5.47 1.66
CA ASP A 216 -11.13 -6.06 1.23
C ASP A 216 -10.09 -4.97 0.98
N VAL A 217 -8.85 -5.22 1.39
CA VAL A 217 -7.80 -4.19 1.35
C VAL A 217 -6.56 -4.75 0.69
N ILE A 218 -5.95 -3.99 -0.21
CA ILE A 218 -4.67 -4.34 -0.85
C ILE A 218 -3.62 -3.39 -0.32
N HIS A 219 -2.58 -3.91 0.33
CA HIS A 219 -1.45 -3.15 0.85
C HIS A 219 -0.26 -3.32 -0.08
N THR A 220 0.26 -2.23 -0.63
CA THR A 220 1.40 -2.28 -1.56
C THR A 220 2.53 -1.34 -1.18
N ASP A 221 2.27 -0.35 -0.32
CA ASP A 221 3.28 0.59 0.18
C ASP A 221 3.10 0.90 1.69
N ALA A 222 2.96 -0.15 2.49
CA ALA A 222 2.67 -0.06 3.92
C ALA A 222 3.75 0.65 4.76
N HIS A 223 4.93 0.91 4.19
CA HIS A 223 6.04 1.57 4.87
C HIS A 223 6.00 3.09 4.73
N TRP A 224 5.67 3.60 3.54
CA TRP A 224 5.71 5.03 3.24
C TRP A 224 4.32 5.67 3.22
N TYR A 225 3.57 5.45 2.14
CA TYR A 225 2.28 6.12 1.94
C TYR A 225 1.11 5.32 2.48
N GLY A 226 1.17 4.00 2.43
CA GLY A 226 0.14 3.07 2.86
C GLY A 226 0.11 2.81 4.37
N LYS A 227 -0.99 2.21 4.84
CA LYS A 227 -1.17 1.81 6.24
C LYS A 227 -0.87 0.32 6.39
N ARG A 228 0.11 -0.04 7.21
CA ARG A 228 0.45 -1.45 7.51
C ARG A 228 -0.61 -2.26 8.23
N LYS A 229 -1.27 -1.67 9.23
CA LYS A 229 -2.22 -2.43 10.08
C LYS A 229 -3.47 -2.80 9.27
N PRO A 230 -4.01 -4.02 9.47
CA PRO A 230 -5.21 -4.49 8.77
C PRO A 230 -6.39 -3.57 9.06
N LEU A 231 -7.24 -3.42 8.05
CA LEU A 231 -8.40 -2.55 8.01
C LEU A 231 -9.66 -3.27 7.54
N GLY A 232 -9.54 -4.38 6.83
CA GLY A 232 -10.64 -5.10 6.20
C GLY A 232 -11.14 -6.31 6.98
N HIS A 233 -12.07 -7.01 6.34
CA HIS A 233 -12.34 -8.42 6.62
C HIS A 233 -11.18 -9.28 6.12
N VAL A 234 -10.67 -8.96 4.92
CA VAL A 234 -9.47 -9.54 4.33
C VAL A 234 -8.49 -8.44 3.93
N ASP A 235 -7.21 -8.63 4.25
CA ASP A 235 -6.14 -7.68 3.98
C ASP A 235 -5.02 -8.41 3.23
N PHE A 236 -4.80 -8.06 1.97
CA PHE A 236 -3.81 -8.65 1.07
C PHE A 236 -2.50 -7.88 1.11
N TYR A 237 -1.39 -8.61 1.22
CA TYR A 237 -0.03 -8.08 1.29
C TYR A 237 0.84 -8.70 0.18
N PRO A 238 0.64 -8.30 -1.09
CA PRO A 238 1.53 -8.69 -2.19
C PRO A 238 2.95 -8.20 -1.92
N ASN A 239 3.92 -9.12 -1.97
CA ASN A 239 5.34 -8.81 -1.72
C ASN A 239 5.54 -8.09 -0.37
N GLU A 240 5.05 -8.69 0.71
CA GLU A 240 4.98 -8.13 2.07
C GLU A 240 4.05 -6.90 2.22
N GLY A 241 3.56 -6.36 1.11
CA GLY A 241 2.86 -5.09 1.05
C GLY A 241 3.76 -3.89 1.30
N TRP A 242 5.07 -4.02 1.13
CA TRP A 242 6.07 -2.98 1.40
C TRP A 242 6.57 -2.29 0.14
N ASN A 243 7.47 -2.91 -0.63
CA ASN A 243 7.97 -2.36 -1.88
C ASN A 243 7.67 -3.33 -3.00
N GLN A 244 7.08 -2.82 -4.09
CA GLN A 244 6.63 -3.69 -5.15
C GLN A 244 7.71 -3.86 -6.22
N PRO A 245 7.87 -5.06 -6.80
CA PRO A 245 8.83 -5.31 -7.86
C PRO A 245 8.70 -4.29 -9.01
N GLY A 246 9.84 -3.72 -9.42
CA GLY A 246 9.94 -2.73 -10.49
C GLY A 246 9.71 -1.26 -10.07
N CYS A 247 9.48 -0.98 -8.78
CA CYS A 247 9.25 0.39 -8.30
C CYS A 247 10.49 1.14 -7.80
N GLY A 248 11.66 0.50 -7.80
CA GLY A 248 12.92 1.10 -7.34
C GLY A 248 12.85 1.55 -5.88
N ASP A 249 13.57 2.64 -5.57
CA ASP A 249 13.67 3.15 -4.21
C ASP A 249 12.36 3.74 -3.64
N GLN A 250 12.35 3.67 -2.32
CA GLN A 250 11.33 3.96 -1.31
C GLN A 250 10.54 5.29 -1.39
N LEU A 251 10.93 6.25 -2.25
CA LEU A 251 10.30 7.59 -2.30
C LEU A 251 9.39 7.80 -3.53
N THR A 252 9.20 6.79 -4.36
CA THR A 252 8.32 6.88 -5.53
C THR A 252 6.88 6.50 -5.16
N ALA A 253 5.89 7.15 -5.80
CA ALA A 253 4.49 6.76 -5.68
C ALA A 253 4.15 5.45 -6.44
N CYS A 254 5.16 4.74 -6.98
CA CYS A 254 4.98 3.54 -7.78
C CYS A 254 4.37 2.40 -6.96
N SER A 255 4.99 2.04 -5.83
CA SER A 255 4.47 0.97 -4.95
C SER A 255 3.08 1.32 -4.44
N HIS A 256 2.81 2.60 -4.17
CA HIS A 256 1.47 3.07 -3.82
C HIS A 256 0.45 2.90 -4.96
N GLY A 257 0.89 3.05 -6.23
CA GLY A 257 0.06 2.88 -7.42
C GLY A 257 -0.25 1.43 -7.79
N ARG A 258 0.66 0.50 -7.45
CA ARG A 258 0.48 -0.95 -7.73
C ARG A 258 -0.82 -1.54 -7.19
N ALA A 259 -1.37 -1.00 -6.11
CA ALA A 259 -2.65 -1.48 -5.58
C ALA A 259 -3.81 -1.31 -6.58
N TYR A 260 -3.91 -0.19 -7.31
CA TYR A 260 -4.95 -0.03 -8.32
C TYR A 260 -4.62 -0.79 -9.61
N GLU A 261 -3.33 -0.98 -9.93
CA GLU A 261 -2.92 -1.79 -11.08
C GLU A 261 -3.26 -3.27 -10.89
N PHE A 262 -2.92 -3.85 -9.73
CA PHE A 262 -3.28 -5.23 -9.41
C PHE A 262 -4.79 -5.41 -9.34
N TYR A 263 -5.52 -4.43 -8.76
CA TYR A 263 -6.97 -4.48 -8.76
C TYR A 263 -7.54 -4.44 -10.18
N ASN A 264 -7.05 -3.55 -11.04
CA ASN A 264 -7.48 -3.45 -12.44
C ASN A 264 -7.25 -4.78 -13.18
N GLU A 265 -6.04 -5.34 -13.08
CA GLU A 265 -5.71 -6.62 -13.71
C GLU A 265 -6.61 -7.77 -13.22
N SER A 266 -6.92 -7.81 -11.92
CA SER A 266 -7.74 -8.87 -11.31
C SER A 266 -9.19 -8.95 -11.81
N ILE A 267 -9.70 -7.93 -12.52
CA ILE A 267 -11.10 -7.89 -12.96
C ILE A 267 -11.38 -8.94 -14.03
N ASN A 268 -10.61 -8.91 -15.13
CA ASN A 268 -10.83 -9.77 -16.30
C ASN A 268 -9.63 -10.67 -16.66
N SER A 269 -8.52 -10.58 -15.93
CA SER A 269 -7.35 -11.43 -16.21
C SER A 269 -7.59 -12.88 -15.79
N ALA A 270 -7.00 -13.82 -16.52
CA ALA A 270 -6.89 -15.22 -16.10
C ALA A 270 -5.95 -15.38 -14.87
N CYS A 271 -5.17 -14.35 -14.58
CA CYS A 271 -4.33 -14.23 -13.40
C CYS A 271 -5.18 -14.05 -12.13
N GLN A 272 -5.23 -15.07 -11.29
CA GLN A 272 -6.14 -15.10 -10.14
C GLN A 272 -5.61 -14.38 -8.89
N PHE A 273 -4.33 -13.99 -8.83
CA PHE A 273 -3.69 -13.43 -7.64
C PHE A 273 -4.05 -14.21 -6.35
N LEU A 274 -3.83 -15.52 -6.38
CA LEU A 274 -4.16 -16.39 -5.24
C LEU A 274 -3.26 -16.05 -4.05
N ALA A 275 -3.90 -15.72 -2.93
CA ALA A 275 -3.26 -15.34 -1.68
C ALA A 275 -3.65 -16.30 -0.57
N TYR A 276 -2.75 -16.48 0.39
CA TYR A 276 -2.87 -17.48 1.44
C TYR A 276 -2.80 -16.83 2.81
N ARG A 277 -3.63 -17.33 3.73
CA ARG A 277 -3.63 -16.88 5.10
C ARG A 277 -2.40 -17.42 5.82
N CYS A 278 -1.60 -16.52 6.36
CA CYS A 278 -0.43 -16.87 7.16
C CYS A 278 -0.34 -15.92 8.36
N PRO A 279 0.41 -16.30 9.42
CA PRO A 279 0.67 -15.41 10.55
C PRO A 279 1.38 -14.11 10.14
N ASP A 280 2.38 -14.23 9.26
CA ASP A 280 3.18 -13.13 8.75
C ASP A 280 3.84 -13.48 7.40
N TRP A 281 4.52 -12.49 6.82
CA TRP A 281 5.24 -12.62 5.55
C TRP A 281 6.40 -13.61 5.62
N TYR A 282 7.16 -13.60 6.73
CA TYR A 282 8.30 -14.49 6.91
C TYR A 282 7.85 -15.96 6.86
N THR A 283 6.79 -16.29 7.59
CA THR A 283 6.17 -17.62 7.58
C THR A 283 5.67 -17.98 6.18
N PHE A 284 5.04 -17.04 5.46
CA PHE A 284 4.58 -17.28 4.08
C PHE A 284 5.70 -17.61 3.09
N ILE A 285 6.88 -17.01 3.26
CA ILE A 285 8.03 -17.21 2.37
C ILE A 285 8.85 -18.43 2.78
N VAL A 286 9.18 -18.57 4.07
CA VAL A 286 10.16 -19.53 4.59
C VAL A 286 9.52 -20.82 5.09
N ASN A 287 8.36 -20.74 5.75
CA ASN A 287 7.72 -21.87 6.44
C ASN A 287 6.28 -22.06 5.94
N ARG A 288 6.10 -22.27 4.63
CA ARG A 288 4.79 -22.22 3.98
C ARG A 288 3.83 -23.32 4.48
N GLU A 289 4.35 -24.43 4.95
CA GLU A 289 3.62 -25.51 5.61
C GLU A 289 2.96 -25.09 6.93
N GLN A 290 3.37 -23.96 7.52
CA GLN A 290 2.78 -23.38 8.73
C GLN A 290 1.67 -22.35 8.41
N CYS A 291 1.42 -22.07 7.13
CA CYS A 291 0.26 -21.30 6.69
C CYS A 291 -1.00 -22.18 6.64
N ASP A 292 -2.17 -21.55 6.57
CA ASP A 292 -3.41 -22.29 6.41
C ASP A 292 -3.43 -23.03 5.07
N TYR A 293 -3.91 -24.27 5.09
CA TYR A 293 -4.02 -25.11 3.89
C TYR A 293 -5.22 -24.67 3.02
N CYS A 294 -4.94 -24.17 1.82
CA CYS A 294 -5.94 -23.87 0.79
C CYS A 294 -6.43 -25.18 0.17
N ASP A 295 -7.69 -25.54 0.41
CA ASP A 295 -8.28 -26.72 -0.24
C ASP A 295 -8.63 -26.44 -1.71
N HIS A 296 -8.97 -27.49 -2.46
CA HIS A 296 -9.31 -27.37 -3.88
C HIS A 296 -10.56 -26.52 -4.16
N SER A 297 -11.41 -26.28 -3.17
CA SER A 297 -12.57 -25.39 -3.31
C SER A 297 -12.19 -23.93 -3.11
N GLY A 298 -11.13 -23.67 -2.34
CA GLY A 298 -10.74 -22.35 -1.87
C GLY A 298 -11.71 -21.72 -0.87
N LEU A 299 -12.74 -22.47 -0.42
CA LEU A 299 -13.83 -21.93 0.40
C LEU A 299 -13.67 -22.21 1.91
N ASN A 300 -12.63 -22.91 2.34
CA ASN A 300 -12.34 -23.09 3.77
C ASN A 300 -11.79 -21.82 4.45
N GLY A 301 -11.66 -20.71 3.73
CA GLY A 301 -11.13 -19.45 4.21
C GLY A 301 -9.61 -19.34 4.22
N ALA A 302 -8.88 -20.43 3.99
CA ALA A 302 -7.41 -20.44 4.05
C ALA A 302 -6.75 -19.64 2.91
N CYS A 303 -7.48 -19.38 1.83
CA CYS A 303 -7.00 -18.63 0.68
C CYS A 303 -8.09 -17.76 0.09
N SER A 304 -7.69 -16.75 -0.67
CA SER A 304 -8.59 -15.87 -1.43
C SER A 304 -7.87 -15.35 -2.65
N VAL A 305 -8.62 -15.07 -3.69
CA VAL A 305 -8.11 -14.25 -4.80
C VAL A 305 -8.07 -12.79 -4.38
N MET A 306 -6.94 -12.11 -4.63
CA MET A 306 -6.81 -10.68 -4.38
C MET A 306 -7.52 -9.88 -5.47
N GLY A 307 -8.21 -8.80 -5.09
CA GLY A 307 -8.82 -7.86 -6.02
C GLY A 307 -10.31 -8.11 -6.29
N TYR A 308 -10.75 -7.95 -7.54
CA TYR A 308 -12.18 -7.84 -7.88
C TYR A 308 -13.02 -9.05 -7.44
N HIS A 309 -12.46 -10.26 -7.52
CA HIS A 309 -13.20 -11.49 -7.22
C HIS A 309 -13.11 -11.95 -5.75
N SER A 310 -12.47 -11.17 -4.86
CA SER A 310 -12.32 -11.52 -3.44
C SER A 310 -13.64 -11.74 -2.70
N ILE A 311 -14.73 -11.09 -3.15
CA ILE A 311 -16.08 -11.28 -2.58
C ILE A 311 -16.63 -12.70 -2.74
N ASN A 312 -16.08 -13.48 -3.69
CA ASN A 312 -16.48 -14.88 -3.90
C ASN A 312 -15.84 -15.83 -2.87
N TYR A 313 -15.03 -15.29 -1.95
CA TYR A 313 -14.34 -16.00 -0.87
C TYR A 313 -14.77 -15.41 0.49
N PRO A 314 -16.06 -15.47 0.86
CA PRO A 314 -16.61 -14.76 2.02
C PRO A 314 -16.07 -15.27 3.37
N ASP A 315 -15.60 -16.52 3.42
CA ASP A 315 -15.03 -17.15 4.62
C ASP A 315 -13.55 -16.77 4.84
N SER A 316 -12.94 -16.12 3.84
CA SER A 316 -11.56 -15.67 3.90
C SER A 316 -11.45 -14.38 4.71
N GLN A 317 -10.67 -14.44 5.79
CA GLN A 317 -10.51 -13.34 6.75
C GLN A 317 -9.06 -13.21 7.20
N GLY A 318 -8.68 -11.99 7.61
CA GLY A 318 -7.36 -11.69 8.13
C GLY A 318 -6.32 -11.40 7.04
N SER A 319 -5.04 -11.49 7.42
CA SER A 319 -3.91 -11.18 6.56
C SER A 319 -3.65 -12.31 5.56
N MET A 320 -3.59 -11.95 4.28
CA MET A 320 -3.34 -12.85 3.17
C MET A 320 -2.08 -12.41 2.42
N TYR A 321 -1.23 -13.36 2.06
CA TYR A 321 0.06 -13.08 1.44
C TYR A 321 0.17 -13.76 0.08
N LEU A 322 0.85 -13.09 -0.84
CA LEU A 322 1.11 -13.53 -2.21
C LEU A 322 2.36 -12.84 -2.77
N VAL A 323 2.92 -13.42 -3.84
CA VAL A 323 4.03 -12.82 -4.59
C VAL A 323 3.52 -12.33 -5.95
N THR A 324 3.99 -11.18 -6.40
CA THR A 324 3.79 -10.68 -7.76
C THR A 324 5.15 -10.35 -8.38
N LYS A 325 5.21 -10.14 -9.71
CA LYS A 325 6.44 -9.87 -10.46
C LYS A 325 6.43 -8.48 -11.10
N HIS A 326 7.62 -7.96 -11.41
CA HIS A 326 7.80 -6.62 -11.97
C HIS A 326 7.34 -6.52 -13.44
N LEU A 327 7.36 -7.64 -14.17
CA LEU A 327 7.04 -7.72 -15.61
C LEU A 327 5.70 -7.05 -15.91
N PRO A 328 5.49 -6.49 -17.12
CA PRO A 328 4.17 -6.05 -17.55
C PRO A 328 3.10 -7.13 -17.29
N PRO A 329 1.81 -6.74 -17.10
CA PRO A 329 0.73 -7.68 -16.85
C PRO A 329 0.79 -8.92 -17.78
N PRO A 330 0.60 -10.14 -17.24
CA PRO A 330 0.09 -10.39 -15.90
C PRO A 330 1.14 -10.34 -14.78
N HIS A 331 0.81 -9.73 -13.65
CA HIS A 331 1.69 -9.57 -12.49
C HIS A 331 1.70 -10.77 -11.52
N CYS A 332 0.69 -11.64 -11.51
CA CYS A 332 0.74 -12.80 -10.60
C CYS A 332 1.80 -13.82 -11.00
N VAL A 333 2.21 -14.61 -10.00
CA VAL A 333 3.09 -15.76 -10.13
C VAL A 333 2.26 -17.02 -9.90
N SER A 334 2.47 -18.06 -10.73
CA SER A 334 1.84 -19.37 -10.51
C SER A 334 2.59 -20.17 -9.43
N GLU A 335 1.88 -21.01 -8.68
CA GLU A 335 2.49 -21.82 -7.61
C GLU A 335 3.56 -22.79 -8.16
N THR A 336 3.38 -23.30 -9.37
CA THR A 336 4.35 -24.17 -10.07
C THR A 336 5.63 -23.42 -10.47
N SER A 337 5.51 -22.14 -10.85
CA SER A 337 6.67 -21.30 -11.19
C SER A 337 7.49 -20.93 -9.95
N ARG A 338 6.86 -20.85 -8.77
CA ARG A 338 7.57 -20.63 -7.49
C ARG A 338 8.54 -21.77 -7.18
N GLN A 339 8.11 -23.03 -7.35
CA GLN A 339 8.94 -24.22 -7.05
C GLN A 339 10.14 -24.38 -8.01
N GLN A 340 10.00 -24.05 -9.30
CA GLN A 340 11.09 -24.16 -10.28
C GLN A 340 12.22 -23.14 -10.08
N SER A 341 11.88 -21.94 -9.59
CA SER A 341 12.86 -20.88 -9.30
C SER A 341 13.84 -21.29 -8.19
N THR A 342 13.34 -21.97 -7.15
CA THR A 342 14.14 -22.53 -6.05
C THR A 342 15.18 -23.55 -6.54
N THR A 343 14.80 -24.45 -7.46
CA THR A 343 15.68 -25.52 -7.95
C THR A 343 16.83 -25.02 -8.83
N GLN A 344 16.62 -23.97 -9.64
CA GLN A 344 17.67 -23.40 -10.50
C GLN A 344 18.74 -22.63 -9.70
N CYS A 345 18.39 -22.03 -8.57
CA CYS A 345 19.34 -21.30 -7.72
C CYS A 345 20.32 -22.22 -6.98
N LEU A 346 19.91 -23.44 -6.61
CA LEU A 346 20.81 -24.44 -5.99
C LEU A 346 21.92 -24.93 -6.94
N GLN A 347 21.66 -24.90 -8.25
CA GLN A 347 22.60 -25.40 -9.26
C GLN A 347 23.64 -24.37 -9.70
N SER A 348 23.47 -23.08 -9.37
CA SER A 348 24.38 -21.99 -9.77
C SER A 348 25.52 -21.72 -8.78
N LEU A 349 25.56 -22.40 -7.62
CA LEU A 349 26.64 -22.27 -6.65
C LEU A 349 27.91 -23.04 -7.10
N GLY A 350 29.07 -22.36 -7.12
CA GLY A 350 30.34 -22.92 -7.60
C GLY A 350 30.91 -24.07 -6.73
N PRO A 351 31.76 -24.96 -7.29
CA PRO A 351 32.30 -26.13 -6.58
C PRO A 351 33.09 -25.78 -5.30
N ASP A 352 33.82 -24.65 -5.30
CA ASP A 352 34.65 -24.24 -4.18
C ASP A 352 33.81 -23.74 -2.98
N MET A 353 32.63 -23.16 -3.24
CA MET A 353 31.70 -22.73 -2.20
C MET A 353 30.97 -23.93 -1.57
N ARG A 354 30.81 -25.03 -2.32
CA ARG A 354 30.37 -26.31 -1.76
C ARG A 354 31.43 -26.91 -0.85
N GLN A 355 32.71 -26.88 -1.24
CA GLN A 355 33.80 -27.49 -0.45
C GLN A 355 34.11 -26.72 0.85
N GLN A 356 34.00 -25.39 0.86
CA GLN A 356 34.16 -24.59 2.10
C GLN A 356 33.08 -24.86 3.16
N ILE A 357 31.89 -25.27 2.74
CA ILE A 357 30.81 -25.72 3.63
C ILE A 357 31.14 -27.12 4.21
N TRP A 358 31.90 -27.94 3.49
CA TRP A 358 32.26 -29.30 3.89
C TRP A 358 33.47 -29.40 4.82
N ASP A 359 34.42 -28.46 4.75
CA ASP A 359 35.72 -28.57 5.45
C ASP A 359 35.79 -27.83 6.81
N HIS A 360 34.68 -27.27 7.33
CA HIS A 360 34.66 -26.47 8.59
C HIS A 360 33.70 -27.01 9.67
N VAL A 361 33.29 -28.28 9.58
CA VAL A 361 32.32 -28.89 10.49
C VAL A 361 32.96 -30.09 11.22
N ASP A 362 33.46 -29.89 12.45
CA ASP A 362 34.23 -30.93 13.16
C ASP A 362 33.84 -31.21 14.65
N SER A 363 32.78 -30.62 15.25
CA SER A 363 32.18 -31.07 16.54
C SER A 363 31.05 -30.13 17.05
N ILE A 364 30.08 -30.46 17.92
CA ILE A 364 29.26 -31.66 18.23
C ILE A 364 27.82 -31.19 17.95
N ALA A 365 27.09 -31.96 17.13
CA ALA A 365 25.66 -31.87 16.84
C ALA A 365 25.21 -30.80 15.81
N ASP A 366 26.06 -30.58 14.81
CA ASP A 366 25.88 -30.03 13.46
C ASP A 366 24.77 -30.65 12.59
N MET A 367 23.66 -31.06 13.17
CA MET A 367 22.54 -31.64 12.42
C MET A 367 21.15 -31.22 12.89
N LYS A 368 21.00 -30.43 13.97
CA LYS A 368 19.67 -30.29 14.60
C LYS A 368 18.78 -29.09 14.24
N GLU A 369 19.25 -28.03 13.58
CA GLU A 369 18.33 -27.01 13.04
C GLU A 369 18.76 -26.36 11.72
N MET A 370 19.72 -26.95 10.98
CA MET A 370 19.80 -26.75 9.54
C MET A 370 18.64 -27.52 8.88
N GLY A 371 17.42 -27.03 9.11
CA GLY A 371 16.25 -27.27 8.29
C GLY A 371 16.47 -26.58 6.96
N ASN A 372 17.10 -27.32 6.05
CA ASN A 372 17.20 -27.14 4.62
C ASN A 372 17.90 -25.88 4.08
N LEU A 373 19.18 -26.06 3.76
CA LEU A 373 19.92 -25.25 2.78
C LEU A 373 19.32 -25.26 1.36
N GLU A 374 18.27 -26.06 1.10
CA GLU A 374 17.44 -25.92 -0.10
C GLU A 374 16.63 -24.60 -0.10
N ASP A 375 16.38 -24.02 1.09
CA ASP A 375 15.55 -22.81 1.27
C ASP A 375 16.30 -21.49 1.08
N PHE A 376 17.63 -21.49 1.18
CA PHE A 376 18.45 -20.28 0.98
C PHE A 376 18.48 -19.86 -0.50
N CYS A 377 18.36 -20.85 -1.40
CA CYS A 377 18.26 -20.64 -2.84
C CYS A 377 16.84 -20.29 -3.30
N SER A 378 15.84 -20.28 -2.42
CA SER A 378 14.48 -19.83 -2.74
C SER A 378 14.36 -18.32 -2.97
N LEU A 379 15.45 -17.54 -2.82
CA LEU A 379 15.31 -16.11 -2.62
C LEU A 379 15.74 -15.21 -3.79
N TYR A 380 16.74 -15.50 -4.63
CA TYR A 380 17.32 -14.41 -5.46
C TYR A 380 17.93 -14.77 -6.82
N SER A 381 17.44 -15.79 -7.56
CA SER A 381 17.95 -16.06 -8.92
C SER A 381 17.45 -15.13 -10.03
N GLU A 382 16.42 -14.30 -9.80
CA GLU A 382 15.94 -13.34 -10.81
C GLU A 382 16.24 -11.86 -10.50
N MET A 383 16.78 -11.56 -9.31
CA MET A 383 16.85 -10.18 -8.78
C MET A 383 18.27 -9.62 -8.68
N GLY A 384 19.31 -10.37 -9.06
CA GLY A 384 20.69 -9.91 -8.97
C GLY A 384 21.10 -9.44 -7.57
N THR A 385 20.39 -9.82 -6.51
CA THR A 385 20.66 -9.31 -5.17
C THR A 385 21.46 -10.32 -4.37
N VAL A 386 22.44 -9.84 -3.60
CA VAL A 386 23.31 -10.61 -2.72
C VAL A 386 23.09 -10.09 -1.30
N VAL A 387 22.87 -11.00 -0.35
CA VAL A 387 22.83 -10.65 1.08
C VAL A 387 24.17 -11.01 1.70
N LEU A 388 24.81 -10.03 2.33
CA LEU A 388 26.07 -10.20 3.06
C LEU A 388 25.84 -9.87 4.53
N ASN A 389 26.37 -10.68 5.44
CA ASN A 389 26.48 -10.28 6.84
C ASN A 389 27.86 -9.65 7.06
N ILE A 390 27.88 -8.40 7.50
CA ILE A 390 29.12 -7.65 7.77
C ILE A 390 29.25 -7.46 9.27
N THR A 391 30.29 -8.03 9.87
CA THR A 391 30.62 -7.82 11.28
C THR A 391 31.34 -6.49 11.46
N ALA A 392 30.75 -5.53 12.19
CA ALA A 392 31.32 -4.20 12.39
C ALA A 392 31.38 -3.80 13.88
N PRO A 393 32.42 -3.06 14.31
CA PRO A 393 32.53 -2.57 15.68
C PRO A 393 31.58 -1.39 15.94
N MET A 394 30.63 -1.60 16.85
CA MET A 394 29.67 -0.63 17.35
C MET A 394 30.21 0.21 18.52
N PRO A 395 30.11 1.55 18.48
CA PRO A 395 30.40 2.38 19.65
C PRO A 395 29.45 2.01 20.80
N ASN A 396 30.00 1.44 21.87
CA ASN A 396 29.31 1.01 23.10
C ASN A 396 28.53 -0.33 23.05
N CYS A 397 28.54 -1.08 21.94
CA CYS A 397 27.85 -2.39 21.85
C CYS A 397 28.75 -3.59 21.46
N GLY A 398 30.03 -3.39 21.10
CA GLY A 398 30.92 -4.49 20.72
C GLY A 398 30.88 -4.79 19.22
N LEU A 399 31.25 -6.01 18.79
CA LEU A 399 31.16 -6.44 17.38
C LEU A 399 29.78 -7.02 17.11
N GLU A 400 29.07 -6.53 16.09
CA GLU A 400 27.76 -7.04 15.70
C GLU A 400 27.71 -7.42 14.22
N ASP A 401 26.94 -8.47 13.91
CA ASP A 401 26.68 -8.93 12.55
C ASP A 401 25.50 -8.16 11.96
N ILE A 402 25.78 -7.33 10.96
CA ILE A 402 24.80 -6.47 10.32
C ILE A 402 24.45 -7.08 8.96
N PRO A 403 23.18 -7.48 8.73
CA PRO A 403 22.75 -7.92 7.42
C PRO A 403 22.69 -6.73 6.45
N VAL A 404 23.40 -6.86 5.33
CA VAL A 404 23.50 -5.88 4.26
C VAL A 404 22.99 -6.50 2.97
N ILE A 405 21.98 -5.86 2.39
CA ILE A 405 21.37 -6.28 1.13
C ILE A 405 22.01 -5.46 0.00
N LEU A 406 22.63 -6.15 -0.96
CA LEU A 406 23.29 -5.57 -2.12
C LEU A 406 22.54 -5.93 -3.41
N GLU A 407 22.11 -4.95 -4.20
CA GLU A 407 21.46 -5.16 -5.49
C GLU A 407 22.46 -5.01 -6.65
N TYR A 408 22.49 -5.97 -7.59
CA TYR A 408 23.35 -5.91 -8.77
C TYR A 408 22.79 -4.93 -9.78
N ILE A 409 23.61 -3.95 -10.14
CA ILE A 409 23.23 -2.87 -11.05
C ILE A 409 23.89 -2.97 -12.43
N GLY A 410 24.62 -4.07 -12.70
CA GLY A 410 25.34 -4.30 -13.97
C GLY A 410 26.87 -4.13 -13.88
N ASP A 411 27.60 -4.62 -14.89
CA ASP A 411 29.07 -4.49 -15.04
C ASP A 411 29.92 -4.90 -13.83
N GLY A 412 29.51 -5.94 -13.09
CA GLY A 412 30.23 -6.38 -11.89
C GLY A 412 30.03 -5.49 -10.66
N LYS A 413 29.08 -4.55 -10.68
CA LYS A 413 28.83 -3.57 -9.61
C LYS A 413 27.54 -3.86 -8.86
N TYR A 414 27.56 -3.50 -7.58
CA TYR A 414 26.46 -3.68 -6.64
C TYR A 414 26.17 -2.35 -5.92
N ASP A 415 24.90 -2.10 -5.63
CA ASP A 415 24.42 -0.97 -4.82
C ASP A 415 23.86 -1.47 -3.49
N SER A 416 23.98 -0.69 -2.41
CA SER A 416 23.50 -1.10 -1.08
C SER A 416 22.07 -0.63 -0.86
N VAL A 417 21.12 -1.55 -0.72
CA VAL A 417 19.69 -1.21 -0.65
C VAL A 417 19.20 -1.06 0.78
N VAL A 418 19.71 -1.86 1.73
CA VAL A 418 19.32 -1.77 3.16
C VAL A 418 20.44 -2.31 4.05
N ALA A 419 20.73 -1.57 5.12
CA ALA A 419 21.44 -2.07 6.30
C ALA A 419 20.61 -1.68 7.54
N TRP A 420 20.43 -2.61 8.46
CA TRP A 420 19.70 -2.38 9.71
C TRP A 420 20.52 -2.89 10.89
N ALA A 421 20.64 -2.05 11.91
CA ALA A 421 21.10 -2.42 13.24
C ALA A 421 20.00 -2.08 14.25
N GLU A 422 19.80 -2.96 15.24
CA GLU A 422 18.80 -2.78 16.29
C GLU A 422 19.39 -1.89 17.41
N ASP A 423 18.74 -0.75 17.71
CA ASP A 423 19.17 0.19 18.76
C ASP A 423 18.75 -0.27 20.18
N ASP A 424 19.01 -1.52 20.57
CA ASP A 424 18.67 -2.04 21.92
C ASP A 424 19.92 -2.25 22.80
N CYS A 425 20.63 -1.16 23.10
CA CYS A 425 21.73 -1.16 24.08
C CYS A 425 21.34 -0.33 25.33
N THR A 426 20.85 -0.98 26.40
CA THR A 426 20.53 -0.33 27.67
C THR A 426 21.74 -0.24 28.61
N GLY A 427 22.37 0.93 28.75
CA GLY A 427 23.48 1.15 29.70
C GLY A 427 23.98 2.60 29.86
N SER A 428 23.30 3.38 30.72
CA SER A 428 23.80 4.52 31.54
C SER A 428 24.86 5.53 31.04
N SER A 429 24.39 6.79 30.96
CA SER A 429 24.96 8.06 31.44
C SER A 429 25.99 8.86 30.63
N ASN A 430 25.55 10.09 30.32
CA ASN A 430 26.28 11.34 30.10
C ASN A 430 27.09 11.53 28.81
N GLY A 431 26.60 12.45 27.98
CA GLY A 431 27.38 13.14 26.95
C GLY A 431 26.75 13.06 25.57
N ALA A 432 26.41 14.22 25.01
CA ALA A 432 25.79 14.36 23.70
C ALA A 432 26.67 13.78 22.58
N PHE A 433 26.14 12.81 21.83
CA PHE A 433 25.93 12.75 20.37
C PHE A 433 25.00 11.55 20.09
N THR A 434 23.83 11.77 19.49
CA THR A 434 22.97 10.71 18.93
C THR A 434 23.56 10.27 17.60
N LEU A 435 23.92 8.99 17.46
CA LEU A 435 24.84 8.46 16.45
C LEU A 435 24.29 7.30 15.58
N PRO A 436 23.08 7.37 14.99
CA PRO A 436 22.79 6.71 13.70
C PRO A 436 23.86 7.02 12.61
N SER A 437 24.77 7.95 12.91
CA SER A 437 25.70 8.65 12.05
C SER A 437 27.14 8.10 12.04
N ALA A 438 27.57 7.21 12.94
CA ALA A 438 28.92 6.60 12.86
C ALA A 438 28.93 5.18 12.29
N MET A 439 27.81 4.47 12.44
CA MET A 439 27.55 3.15 11.83
C MET A 439 27.43 3.22 10.30
N LEU A 440 26.70 4.22 9.80
CA LEU A 440 26.63 4.54 8.38
C LEU A 440 28.00 4.95 7.81
N LEU A 441 28.88 5.52 8.65
CA LEU A 441 30.19 6.04 8.24
C LEU A 441 31.25 4.95 8.04
N ILE A 442 31.10 3.80 8.70
CA ILE A 442 31.92 2.60 8.50
C ILE A 442 31.38 1.76 7.33
N ALA A 443 30.05 1.68 7.17
CA ALA A 443 29.40 1.12 5.97
C ALA A 443 29.90 1.82 4.68
N LEU A 444 30.15 3.13 4.74
CA LEU A 444 30.73 3.95 3.67
C LEU A 444 32.25 3.76 3.44
N GLN A 445 33.02 3.22 4.40
CA GLN A 445 34.47 3.05 4.24
C GLN A 445 34.89 1.68 3.68
N LEU A 446 34.06 0.65 3.83
CA LEU A 446 34.33 -0.69 3.29
C LEU A 446 33.79 -0.89 1.87
N ILE A 447 32.70 -0.22 1.50
CA ILE A 447 32.25 -0.11 0.09
C ILE A 447 33.34 0.56 -0.78
N VAL A 448 34.09 1.50 -0.20
CA VAL A 448 35.27 2.16 -0.81
C VAL A 448 36.47 1.22 -0.99
N ALA A 449 36.61 0.15 -0.20
CA ALA A 449 37.72 -0.81 -0.31
C ALA A 449 37.43 -1.95 -1.31
N VAL A 450 36.17 -2.36 -1.46
CA VAL A 450 35.76 -3.46 -2.34
C VAL A 450 35.58 -3.02 -3.80
N LEU A 451 35.16 -1.77 -4.05
CA LEU A 451 35.18 -1.17 -5.40
C LEU A 451 36.59 -0.70 -5.84
N GLY A 452 37.57 -0.74 -4.93
CA GLY A 452 38.95 -0.32 -5.18
C GLY A 452 39.87 -1.40 -5.77
N ASN A 453 39.43 -2.67 -5.85
CA ASN A 453 40.15 -3.80 -6.45
C ASN A 453 39.29 -4.48 -7.55
N ALA A 454 38.67 -3.68 -8.41
CA ALA A 454 38.14 -4.15 -9.70
C ALA A 454 39.27 -4.43 -10.70
#